data_AF-D0NKP0-F1
#
_entry.id   AF-D0NKP0-F1
#
_cell.length_a   1.000
_cell.length_b   1.000
_cell.length_c   1.000
_cell.angle_alpha   90.00
_cell.angle_beta   90.00
_cell.angle_gamma   90.00
#
_symmetry.space_group_name_H-M   'P 1'
#
loop_
_entity.id
_entity.type
_entity.pdbx_description
1 polymer ?
#
loop_
_entity_poly.entity_id
_entity_poly.type
_entity_poly.pdbx_seq_one_letter_code
_entity_poly.pdbx_strand_id
1 'polypeptide(L)'
;MLRSALVACRLTQTRTKITIPAAGGGRRRRLKPKLPKDNFWTACRLQWSRFHPPVNDKFQLQRDGSAYDELVIHTNSKEFVIEVLSSKQQIEFSSPVSGLRTYQWNAMAKRWEDETDSHDIEGLLTRDLMRFCAGIPLF
;
A
#
# COMPACT_ATOMS: atom_id res chain seq x y z
N MET A 1 -71.20 -28.76 12.10
CA MET A 1 -70.75 -27.43 12.57
C MET A 1 -69.27 -27.50 12.95
N LEU A 2 -68.47 -26.59 12.40
CA LEU A 2 -67.14 -26.04 12.80
C LEU A 2 -66.08 -26.96 13.50
N ARG A 3 -64.91 -27.14 12.85
CA ARG A 3 -63.55 -26.58 13.17
C ARG A 3 -62.86 -27.24 14.39
N SER A 4 -61.58 -27.59 14.46
CA SER A 4 -60.35 -27.21 13.77
C SER A 4 -59.25 -28.26 14.03
N ALA A 5 -58.26 -28.28 13.14
CA ALA A 5 -57.03 -29.07 13.19
C ALA A 5 -55.95 -28.48 14.12
N LEU A 6 -54.98 -29.31 14.53
CA LEU A 6 -53.56 -28.92 14.51
C LEU A 6 -52.63 -30.15 14.52
N VAL A 7 -51.72 -30.11 13.56
CA VAL A 7 -50.78 -31.14 13.10
C VAL A 7 -49.49 -31.06 13.90
N ALA A 8 -48.96 -32.21 14.34
CA ALA A 8 -47.64 -32.36 14.91
C ALA A 8 -46.59 -32.50 13.79
N CYS A 9 -45.74 -31.48 13.59
CA CYS A 9 -44.57 -31.56 12.71
C CYS A 9 -43.34 -32.05 13.50
N ARG A 10 -42.86 -33.26 13.22
CA ARG A 10 -41.45 -33.66 13.39
C ARG A 10 -40.85 -33.81 12.01
N LEU A 11 -40.02 -32.85 11.60
CA LEU A 11 -39.22 -32.95 10.37
C LEU A 11 -37.76 -33.22 10.76
N THR A 12 -37.31 -34.40 10.39
CA THR A 12 -35.93 -34.86 10.39
C THR A 12 -35.11 -34.03 9.41
N GLN A 13 -34.06 -33.38 9.91
CA GLN A 13 -33.19 -32.51 9.13
C GLN A 13 -32.20 -33.39 8.35
N THR A 14 -32.40 -33.53 7.04
CA THR A 14 -31.45 -34.22 6.16
C THR A 14 -30.27 -33.29 5.85
N ARG A 15 -29.09 -33.71 6.32
CA ARG A 15 -27.79 -33.08 6.11
C ARG A 15 -27.44 -33.06 4.62
N THR A 16 -27.63 -31.92 3.96
CA THR A 16 -27.06 -31.67 2.64
C THR A 16 -25.56 -31.44 2.77
N LYS A 17 -24.77 -32.28 2.10
CA LYS A 17 -23.32 -32.10 1.94
C LYS A 17 -23.12 -30.90 1.02
N ILE A 18 -22.98 -29.71 1.61
CA ILE A 18 -22.53 -28.52 0.89
C ILE A 18 -21.06 -28.74 0.53
N THR A 19 -20.82 -29.05 -0.74
CA THR A 19 -19.47 -29.01 -1.32
C THR A 19 -19.07 -27.54 -1.39
N ILE A 20 -18.23 -27.10 -0.45
CA ILE A 20 -17.58 -25.79 -0.49
C ILE A 20 -16.61 -25.83 -1.67
N PRO A 21 -16.75 -25.01 -2.72
CA PRO A 21 -15.70 -24.88 -3.72
C PRO A 21 -14.47 -24.33 -3.00
N ALA A 22 -13.36 -25.08 -3.04
CA ALA A 22 -12.09 -24.63 -2.52
C ALA A 22 -11.77 -23.27 -3.14
N ALA A 23 -11.66 -22.24 -2.29
CA ALA A 23 -11.26 -20.90 -2.69
C ALA A 23 -9.75 -20.88 -3.03
N GLY A 24 -9.33 -21.69 -3.99
CA GLY A 24 -8.08 -21.55 -4.72
C GLY A 24 -8.24 -20.57 -5.87
N GLY A 25 -8.99 -19.48 -5.66
CA GLY A 25 -9.08 -18.38 -6.59
C GLY A 25 -7.82 -17.55 -6.46
N GLY A 26 -6.73 -18.00 -7.08
CA GLY A 26 -5.61 -17.13 -7.40
C GLY A 26 -6.19 -15.96 -8.20
N ARG A 27 -6.50 -14.86 -7.50
CA ARG A 27 -7.03 -13.63 -8.08
C ARG A 27 -6.02 -13.24 -9.14
N ARG A 28 -6.31 -13.51 -10.42
CA ARG A 28 -5.47 -13.07 -11.53
C ARG A 28 -5.36 -11.57 -11.35
N ARG A 29 -4.22 -11.11 -10.81
CA ARG A 29 -3.96 -9.70 -10.53
C ARG A 29 -4.09 -9.03 -11.89
N ARG A 30 -5.16 -8.24 -12.05
CA ARG A 30 -5.39 -7.50 -13.27
C ARG A 30 -4.19 -6.58 -13.41
N LEU A 31 -3.31 -6.87 -14.37
CA LEU A 31 -2.11 -6.07 -14.60
C LEU A 31 -2.58 -4.63 -14.79
N LYS A 32 -2.14 -3.74 -13.88
CA LYS A 32 -2.46 -2.32 -14.00
C LYS A 32 -1.85 -1.83 -15.31
N PRO A 33 -2.60 -1.09 -16.14
CA PRO A 33 -2.09 -0.62 -17.41
C PRO A 33 -0.85 0.24 -17.19
N LYS A 34 0.21 -0.05 -17.95
CA LYS A 34 1.47 0.68 -17.93
C LYS A 34 1.26 2.12 -18.42
N LEU A 35 1.92 3.07 -17.77
CA LEU A 35 1.88 4.47 -18.15
C LEU A 35 2.76 4.71 -19.39
N PRO A 36 2.46 5.70 -20.23
CA PRO A 36 3.46 6.28 -21.12
C PRO A 36 4.67 6.76 -20.31
N LYS A 37 5.89 6.62 -20.86
CA LYS A 37 7.14 6.91 -20.13
C LYS A 37 7.18 8.33 -19.56
N ASP A 38 6.71 9.32 -20.32
CA ASP A 38 6.66 10.72 -19.88
C ASP A 38 5.67 10.94 -18.74
N ASN A 39 4.52 10.26 -18.79
CA ASN A 39 3.50 10.33 -17.74
C ASN A 39 3.98 9.65 -16.46
N PHE A 40 4.77 8.57 -16.57
CA PHE A 40 5.41 7.92 -15.42
C PHE A 40 6.34 8.87 -14.69
N TRP A 41 7.28 9.50 -15.40
CA TRP A 41 8.18 10.50 -14.80
C TRP A 41 7.43 11.68 -14.21
N THR A 42 6.38 12.15 -14.88
CA THR A 42 5.52 13.23 -14.37
C THR A 42 4.86 12.83 -13.05
N ALA A 43 4.33 11.61 -12.97
CA ALA A 43 3.69 11.09 -11.75
C ALA A 43 4.71 10.93 -10.60
N CYS A 44 5.91 10.42 -10.87
CA CYS A 44 6.99 10.34 -9.90
C CYS A 44 7.41 11.73 -9.40
N ARG A 45 7.66 12.69 -10.30
CA ARG A 45 8.05 14.06 -9.92
C ARG A 45 6.99 14.75 -9.08
N LEU A 46 5.71 14.61 -9.47
CA LEU A 46 4.59 15.15 -8.71
C LEU A 46 4.57 14.56 -7.29
N GLN A 47 4.80 13.25 -7.14
CA GLN A 47 4.87 12.60 -5.85
C GLN A 47 6.05 13.12 -5.00
N TRP A 48 7.24 13.27 -5.59
CA TRP A 48 8.46 13.69 -4.87
C TRP A 48 8.44 15.16 -4.45
N SER A 49 7.75 16.00 -5.22
CA SER A 49 7.58 17.43 -4.91
C SER A 49 6.76 17.66 -3.63
N ARG A 50 5.96 16.67 -3.19
CA ARG A 50 5.18 16.74 -1.95
C ARG A 50 6.02 16.56 -0.69
N PHE A 51 7.20 15.95 -0.79
CA PHE A 51 8.09 15.79 0.35
C PHE A 51 8.79 17.11 0.67
N HIS A 52 8.26 17.91 1.57
CA HIS A 52 8.96 19.13 1.98
C HIS A 52 10.29 18.79 2.68
N PRO A 53 11.31 19.66 2.58
CA PRO A 53 12.50 19.52 3.38
C PRO A 53 12.15 19.42 4.87
N PRO A 54 12.85 18.57 5.63
CA PRO A 54 12.63 18.46 7.06
C PRO A 54 12.92 19.79 7.75
N VAL A 55 12.09 20.12 8.74
CA VAL A 55 12.17 21.38 9.51
C VAL A 55 13.21 21.29 10.64
N ASN A 56 13.77 20.10 10.89
CA ASN A 56 14.70 19.85 11.98
C ASN A 56 16.02 19.27 11.45
N ASP A 57 17.07 19.36 12.26
CA ASP A 57 18.41 18.89 11.88
C ASP A 57 18.56 17.36 11.99
N LYS A 58 17.58 16.69 12.59
CA LYS A 58 17.60 15.23 12.85
C LYS A 58 17.18 14.42 11.64
N PHE A 59 16.48 15.05 10.70
CA PHE A 59 16.01 14.42 9.48
C PHE A 59 16.68 15.13 8.32
N GLN A 60 17.21 14.36 7.36
CA GLN A 60 17.80 14.91 6.15
C GLN A 60 17.13 14.25 4.96
N LEU A 61 16.76 15.06 3.98
CA LEU A 61 16.11 14.61 2.75
C LEU A 61 17.07 14.83 1.59
N GLN A 62 17.66 13.75 1.10
CA GLN A 62 18.55 13.78 -0.05
C GLN A 62 17.79 13.34 -1.30
N ARG A 63 17.86 14.17 -2.34
CA ARG A 63 17.33 13.89 -3.68
C ARG A 63 18.49 13.79 -4.62
N ASP A 64 18.59 12.71 -5.38
CA ASP A 64 19.58 12.66 -6.43
C ASP A 64 19.22 13.64 -7.57
N GLY A 65 20.11 14.61 -7.81
CA GLY A 65 19.84 15.82 -8.58
C GLY A 65 19.81 15.63 -10.10
N SER A 66 20.27 14.47 -10.60
CA SER A 66 20.32 14.24 -12.05
C SER A 66 19.05 13.58 -12.61
N ALA A 67 18.27 12.87 -11.78
CA ALA A 67 17.14 12.08 -12.30
C ALA A 67 15.93 11.94 -11.36
N TYR A 68 16.02 12.31 -10.07
CA TYR A 68 15.01 11.96 -9.05
C TYR A 68 14.74 10.45 -8.98
N ASP A 69 15.74 9.64 -9.34
CA ASP A 69 15.63 8.18 -9.33
C ASP A 69 15.64 7.63 -7.92
N GLU A 70 16.26 8.36 -7.00
CA GLU A 70 16.38 7.96 -5.61
C GLU A 70 16.06 9.15 -4.68
N LEU A 71 15.29 8.85 -3.64
CA LEU A 71 15.05 9.72 -2.50
C LEU A 71 15.43 8.98 -1.24
N VAL A 72 16.36 9.59 -0.51
CA VAL A 72 16.85 9.05 0.74
C VAL A 72 16.41 9.96 1.87
N ILE A 73 15.77 9.37 2.87
CA ILE A 73 15.39 10.04 4.11
C ILE A 73 16.26 9.48 5.21
N HIS A 74 17.23 10.27 5.64
CA HIS A 74 18.04 9.95 6.80
C HIS A 74 17.32 10.43 8.06
N THR A 75 17.27 9.55 9.04
CA THR A 75 16.94 9.88 10.42
C THR A 75 18.19 9.75 11.29
N ASN A 76 18.10 10.11 12.56
CA ASN A 76 19.20 9.98 13.52
C ASN A 76 19.79 8.55 13.67
N SER A 77 19.05 7.51 13.28
CA SER A 77 19.42 6.12 13.57
C SER A 77 19.18 5.14 12.41
N LYS A 78 18.41 5.55 11.41
CA LYS A 78 17.96 4.72 10.30
C LYS A 78 17.80 5.52 9.01
N GLU A 79 17.75 4.80 7.91
CA GLU A 79 17.60 5.33 6.58
C GLU A 79 16.38 4.70 5.90
N PHE A 80 15.67 5.52 5.14
CA PHE A 80 14.57 5.09 4.29
C PHE A 80 14.92 5.45 2.86
N VAL A 81 14.71 4.53 1.94
CA VAL A 81 15.07 4.71 0.52
C VAL A 81 13.83 4.53 -0.32
N ILE A 82 13.55 5.48 -1.22
CA ILE A 82 12.53 5.38 -2.25
C ILE A 82 13.24 5.45 -3.60
N GLU A 83 13.20 4.35 -4.35
CA GLU A 83 13.86 4.19 -5.64
C GLU A 83 12.82 4.05 -6.77
N VAL A 84 13.05 4.74 -7.89
CA VAL A 84 12.20 4.71 -9.08
C VAL A 84 12.77 3.71 -10.09
N LEU A 85 12.15 2.54 -10.19
CA LEU A 85 12.50 1.54 -11.18
C LEU A 85 11.83 1.83 -12.52
N SER A 86 12.46 2.69 -13.34
CA SER A 86 11.87 3.16 -14.60
C SER A 86 11.64 2.03 -15.63
N SER A 87 12.47 0.99 -15.63
CA SER A 87 12.34 -0.17 -16.53
C SER A 87 11.05 -0.97 -16.26
N LYS A 88 10.64 -1.03 -15.00
CA LYS A 88 9.42 -1.72 -14.54
C LYS A 88 8.22 -0.80 -14.39
N GLN A 89 8.44 0.52 -14.42
CA GLN A 89 7.46 1.54 -14.04
C GLN A 89 6.91 1.32 -12.63
N GLN A 90 7.83 1.10 -11.69
CA GLN A 90 7.53 0.81 -10.30
C GLN A 90 8.32 1.76 -9.40
N ILE A 91 7.86 1.86 -8.16
CA ILE A 91 8.62 2.49 -7.09
C ILE A 91 8.91 1.40 -6.06
N GLU A 92 10.16 1.30 -5.64
CA GLU A 92 10.56 0.49 -4.50
C GLU A 92 10.76 1.38 -3.29
N PHE A 93 10.17 0.97 -2.17
CA PHE A 93 10.32 1.63 -0.89
C PHE A 93 10.96 0.67 0.09
N SER A 94 12.14 1.02 0.58
CA SER A 94 12.86 0.29 1.61
C SER A 94 12.68 0.99 2.96
N SER A 95 12.03 0.29 3.89
CA SER A 95 11.83 0.75 5.25
C SER A 95 12.53 -0.18 6.26
N PRO A 96 13.22 0.38 7.27
CA PRO A 96 13.77 -0.39 8.39
C PRO A 96 12.69 -1.05 9.26
N VAL A 97 11.41 -0.67 9.07
CA VAL A 97 10.27 -1.15 9.86
C VAL A 97 9.42 -2.15 9.10
N SER A 98 9.09 -1.84 7.84
CA SER A 98 8.16 -2.64 7.05
C SER A 98 8.81 -3.42 5.92
N GLY A 99 10.13 -3.32 5.78
CA GLY A 99 10.93 -3.99 4.76
C GLY A 99 10.80 -3.33 3.40
N LEU A 100 11.10 -4.09 2.35
CA LEU A 100 10.98 -3.67 0.95
C LEU A 100 9.54 -3.80 0.47
N ARG A 101 9.04 -2.76 -0.20
CA ARG A 101 7.68 -2.69 -0.78
C ARG A 101 7.76 -2.18 -2.20
N THR A 102 6.87 -2.70 -3.06
CA THR A 102 6.82 -2.33 -4.47
C THR A 102 5.47 -1.73 -4.80
N TYR A 103 5.50 -0.53 -5.35
CA TYR A 103 4.33 0.27 -5.68
C TYR A 103 4.14 0.37 -7.19
N GLN A 104 2.87 0.28 -7.60
CA GLN A 104 2.45 0.49 -8.98
C GLN A 104 1.45 1.64 -9.07
N TRP A 105 1.53 2.42 -10.13
CA TRP A 105 0.58 3.49 -10.38
C TRP A 105 -0.82 2.94 -10.63
N ASN A 106 -1.79 3.40 -9.85
CA ASN A 106 -3.21 3.17 -10.10
C ASN A 106 -3.78 4.37 -10.88
N ALA A 107 -4.02 4.20 -12.18
CA ALA A 107 -4.56 5.26 -13.03
C ALA A 107 -5.97 5.71 -12.64
N MET A 108 -6.79 4.83 -12.05
CA MET A 108 -8.15 5.18 -11.60
C MET A 108 -8.10 6.03 -10.33
N ALA A 109 -7.30 5.62 -9.35
CA ALA A 109 -7.17 6.30 -8.06
C ALA A 109 -6.14 7.44 -8.08
N LYS A 110 -5.38 7.59 -9.17
CA LYS A 110 -4.29 8.57 -9.36
C LYS A 110 -3.28 8.56 -8.20
N ARG A 111 -2.90 7.37 -7.74
CA ARG A 111 -2.00 7.17 -6.60
C ARG A 111 -1.13 5.93 -6.77
N TRP A 112 -0.03 5.87 -6.02
CA TRP A 112 0.86 4.71 -5.96
C TRP A 112 0.33 3.71 -4.94
N GLU A 113 0.14 2.46 -5.35
CA GLU A 113 -0.39 1.42 -4.46
C GLU A 113 0.54 0.22 -4.39
N ASP A 114 0.74 -0.28 -3.18
CA ASP A 114 1.50 -1.50 -2.92
C ASP A 114 0.86 -2.70 -3.63
N GLU A 115 1.71 -3.55 -4.21
CA GLU A 115 1.26 -4.74 -4.93
C GLU A 115 0.60 -5.81 -4.04
N THR A 116 0.88 -5.80 -2.75
CA THR A 116 0.49 -6.85 -1.80
C THR A 116 -0.81 -6.49 -1.10
N ASP A 117 -0.90 -5.27 -0.57
CA ASP A 117 -2.00 -4.86 0.32
C ASP A 117 -2.72 -3.57 -0.13
N SER A 118 -2.32 -2.98 -1.27
CA SER A 118 -2.94 -1.79 -1.86
C SER A 118 -2.91 -0.54 -0.98
N HIS A 119 -2.03 -0.49 0.04
CA HIS A 119 -1.76 0.74 0.76
C HIS A 119 -1.09 1.77 -0.14
N ASP A 120 -1.35 3.03 0.14
CA ASP A 120 -0.66 4.13 -0.48
C ASP A 120 0.74 4.33 0.12
N ILE A 121 1.67 4.80 -0.70
CA ILE A 121 3.07 5.01 -0.28
C ILE A 121 3.19 6.09 0.79
N GLU A 122 2.42 7.19 0.70
CA GLU A 122 2.50 8.28 1.67
C GLU A 122 2.04 7.81 3.06
N GLY A 123 0.93 7.07 3.11
CA GLY A 123 0.40 6.53 4.36
C GLY A 123 1.37 5.59 5.06
N LEU A 124 2.01 4.70 4.28
CA LEU A 124 2.95 3.72 4.83
C LEU A 124 4.27 4.36 5.27
N LEU A 125 4.81 5.29 4.47
CA LEU A 125 5.98 6.08 4.83
C LEU A 125 5.74 6.92 6.09
N THR A 126 4.61 7.61 6.18
CA THR A 126 4.25 8.44 7.34
C THR A 126 4.16 7.59 8.60
N ARG A 127 3.47 6.44 8.53
CA ARG A 127 3.35 5.49 9.63
C ARG A 127 4.72 5.03 10.15
N ASP A 128 5.64 4.73 9.24
CA ASP A 128 6.96 4.22 9.61
C ASP A 128 7.86 5.34 10.14
N LEU A 129 7.89 6.51 9.51
CA LEU A 129 8.64 7.69 9.97
C LEU A 129 8.21 8.14 11.37
N MET A 130 6.89 8.17 11.64
CA MET A 130 6.37 8.58 12.95
C MET A 130 6.91 7.74 14.12
N ARG A 131 7.34 6.50 13.89
CA ARG A 131 7.94 5.66 14.93
C ARG A 131 9.33 6.14 15.37
N PHE A 132 10.02 6.88 14.51
CA PHE A 132 11.32 7.49 14.79
C PHE A 132 11.20 8.97 15.19
N CYS A 133 10.02 9.56 14.99
CA CYS A 133 9.64 10.85 15.56
C CYS A 133 9.32 10.73 17.06
N ALA A 134 10.24 10.15 17.84
CA ALA A 134 10.14 10.09 19.30
C ALA A 134 10.99 11.20 19.93
N GLY A 135 10.30 12.18 20.49
CA GLY A 135 10.85 13.14 21.42
C GLY A 135 9.73 13.53 22.37
N ILE A 136 9.74 12.99 23.59
CA ILE A 136 8.97 13.59 24.68
C ILE A 136 9.63 14.97 24.89
N PRO A 137 8.89 16.09 24.79
CA PRO A 137 9.45 17.37 25.19
C PRO A 137 9.93 17.23 26.63
N LEU A 138 11.23 17.45 26.84
CA LEU A 138 11.78 17.68 28.17
C LEU A 138 11.33 19.09 28.56
N PHE A 139 10.15 19.18 29.18
CA PHE A 139 9.81 20.30 30.04
C PHE A 139 9.88 19.83 31.49
#